data_AF-A0A4R9LS02-F1
#
_entry.id   AF-A0A4R9LS02-F1
#
_cell.length_a   1.000
_cell.length_b   1.000
_cell.length_c   1.000
_cell.angle_alpha   90.00
_cell.angle_beta   90.00
_cell.angle_gamma   90.00
#
_symmetry.space_group_name_H-M   'P 1'
#
loop_
_entity.id
_entity.type
_entity.pdbx_description
1 polymer ?
#
loop_
_entity_poly.entity_id
_entity_poly.type
_entity_poly.pdbx_seq_one_letter_code
_entity_poly.pdbx_strand_id
1 'polypeptide(L)'
;MTLSKKLSKEISIVIRNLRLEKSGGLRWIYIPNPQLNSLQYWIQKNILATRTPHFASQAYTKGNSVKKNASIHCNSEWMVKIDIKNFFESISELKLYKVFLNLGYSKLVSFCLARICTVQIKRKT
;
A
#
# COMPACT_ATOMS: atom_id res chain seq x y z
N MET A 1 -28.67 -4.01 -11.50
CA MET A 1 -28.14 -4.49 -10.21
C MET A 1 -26.75 -5.07 -10.45
N THR A 2 -25.74 -4.21 -10.40
CA THR A 2 -24.48 -4.30 -11.16
C THR A 2 -23.48 -5.29 -10.55
N LEU A 3 -22.71 -6.02 -11.38
CA LEU A 3 -21.60 -6.92 -10.99
C LEU A 3 -20.73 -6.39 -9.83
N SER A 4 -20.60 -5.07 -9.74
CA SER A 4 -19.97 -4.32 -8.65
C SER A 4 -20.39 -4.75 -7.24
N LYS A 5 -21.67 -5.08 -6.99
CA LYS A 5 -22.15 -5.49 -5.66
C LYS A 5 -21.82 -6.95 -5.32
N LYS A 6 -21.60 -7.78 -6.34
CA LYS A 6 -21.29 -9.21 -6.17
C LYS A 6 -19.80 -9.41 -5.85
N LEU A 7 -18.93 -8.66 -6.52
CA LEU A 7 -17.49 -8.64 -6.23
C LEU A 7 -17.16 -8.09 -4.83
N SER A 8 -17.92 -7.10 -4.34
CA SER A 8 -17.64 -6.47 -3.04
C SER A 8 -18.01 -7.35 -1.83
N LYS A 9 -18.81 -8.40 -2.02
CA LYS A 9 -19.19 -9.34 -0.95
C LYS A 9 -18.19 -10.48 -0.76
N GLU A 10 -17.42 -10.84 -1.79
CA GLU A 10 -16.42 -11.92 -1.72
C GLU A 10 -15.03 -11.45 -1.28
N ILE A 11 -14.77 -10.14 -1.33
CA ILE A 11 -13.50 -9.53 -0.89
C ILE A 11 -13.71 -8.97 0.52
N SER A 12 -13.93 -9.86 1.48
CA SER A 12 -14.07 -9.48 2.88
C SER A 12 -12.72 -9.04 3.44
N ILE A 13 -12.65 -7.79 3.90
CA ILE A 13 -11.52 -7.25 4.65
C ILE A 13 -11.93 -7.23 6.12
N VAL A 14 -11.19 -7.96 6.96
CA VAL A 14 -11.34 -7.91 8.41
C VAL A 14 -10.59 -6.69 8.92
N ILE A 15 -11.29 -5.81 9.61
CA ILE A 15 -10.68 -4.62 10.21
C ILE A 15 -10.33 -4.94 11.66
N ARG A 16 -9.05 -4.80 12.02
CA ARG A 16 -8.60 -4.88 13.42
C ARG A 16 -8.08 -3.53 13.89
N ASN A 17 -8.38 -3.20 15.14
CA ASN A 17 -7.77 -2.09 15.85
C ASN A 17 -6.54 -2.58 16.59
N LEU A 18 -5.38 -2.02 16.28
CA LEU A 18 -4.19 -2.17 17.12
C LEU A 18 -3.87 -0.84 17.78
N ARG A 19 -3.64 -0.89 19.09
CA ARG A 19 -3.18 0.25 19.87
C ARG A 19 -1.68 0.42 19.63
N LEU A 20 -1.25 1.62 19.25
CA LEU A 20 0.17 1.94 19.16
C LEU A 20 0.69 2.25 20.57
N GLU A 21 1.48 1.34 21.12
CA GLU A 21 2.00 1.42 22.50
C GLU A 21 2.82 2.69 22.76
N LYS A 22 3.42 3.32 21.74
CA LYS A 22 4.33 4.46 21.90
C LYS A 22 3.71 5.85 21.67
N SER A 23 2.50 5.95 21.10
CA SER A 23 1.85 7.25 20.80
C SER A 23 0.38 7.34 21.22
N GLY A 24 -0.18 6.31 21.86
CA GLY A 24 -1.57 6.31 22.35
C GLY A 24 -2.66 6.22 21.28
N GLY A 25 -2.33 6.49 20.01
CA GLY A 25 -3.26 6.40 18.87
C GLY A 25 -3.64 4.97 18.48
N LEU A 26 -4.84 4.83 17.92
CA LEU A 26 -5.30 3.60 17.28
C LEU A 26 -4.83 3.56 15.83
N ARG A 27 -4.30 2.41 15.40
CA ARG A 27 -4.03 2.12 13.99
C ARG A 27 -5.02 1.07 13.51
N TRP A 28 -5.67 1.38 12.40
CA TRP A 28 -6.53 0.45 11.68
C TRP A 28 -5.66 -0.49 10.84
N ILE A 29 -5.86 -1.79 10.99
CA ILE A 29 -5.24 -2.81 10.15
C ILE A 29 -6.33 -3.51 9.36
N TYR A 30 -6.20 -3.41 8.04
CA TYR A 30 -7.07 -4.05 7.07
C TYR A 30 -6.46 -5.40 6.70
N ILE A 31 -7.08 -6.48 7.15
CA ILE A 31 -6.63 -7.85 6.88
C ILE A 31 -7.47 -8.42 5.75
N PRO A 32 -6.89 -8.65 4.56
CA PRO A 32 -7.60 -9.30 3.47
C PRO A 32 -7.93 -10.76 3.83
N ASN A 33 -9.03 -11.28 3.30
CA ASN A 33 -9.26 -12.73 3.35
C ASN A 33 -8.15 -13.50 2.60
N PRO A 34 -7.98 -14.81 2.85
CA PRO A 34 -6.86 -15.58 2.27
C PRO A 34 -6.78 -15.53 0.74
N GLN A 35 -7.93 -15.51 0.06
CA GLN A 35 -7.99 -15.45 -1.41
C GLN A 35 -7.48 -14.11 -1.94
N LEU A 36 -7.97 -12.98 -1.39
CA LEU A 36 -7.50 -11.65 -1.75
C LEU A 36 -6.03 -11.48 -1.39
N ASN A 37 -5.59 -11.97 -0.22
CA ASN A 37 -4.20 -11.91 0.19
C ASN A 37 -3.28 -12.62 -0.81
N SER A 38 -3.69 -13.82 -1.26
CA SER A 38 -2.94 -14.59 -2.26
C SER A 38 -2.84 -13.86 -3.59
N LEU A 39 -3.93 -13.22 -4.02
CA LEU A 39 -3.94 -12.41 -5.25
C LEU A 39 -3.06 -11.16 -5.13
N GLN A 40 -3.16 -10.42 -4.03
CA GLN A 40 -2.32 -9.25 -3.76
C GLN A 40 -0.84 -9.63 -3.66
N TYR A 41 -0.53 -10.77 -3.05
CA TYR A 41 0.83 -11.31 -3.00
C TYR A 41 1.35 -11.65 -4.40
N TRP A 42 0.52 -12.26 -5.25
CA TRP A 42 0.88 -12.53 -6.64
C TRP A 42 1.15 -11.23 -7.42
N ILE A 43 0.31 -10.20 -7.26
CA ILE A 43 0.49 -8.87 -7.88
C ILE A 43 1.81 -8.25 -7.39
N GLN A 44 2.05 -8.27 -6.08
CA GLN A 44 3.29 -7.75 -5.50
C GLN A 44 4.51 -8.43 -6.11
N LYS A 45 4.53 -9.77 -6.15
CA LYS A 45 5.70 -10.54 -6.59
C LYS A 45 5.97 -10.40 -8.09
N ASN A 46 4.93 -10.43 -8.92
CA ASN A 46 5.09 -10.52 -10.38
C ASN A 46 5.03 -9.17 -11.10
N ILE A 47 4.37 -8.16 -10.52
CA ILE A 47 4.14 -6.87 -11.17
C ILE A 47 4.93 -5.75 -10.50
N LEU A 48 4.84 -5.63 -9.17
CA LEU A 48 5.39 -4.48 -8.44
C LEU A 48 6.86 -4.68 -8.05
N ALA A 49 7.22 -5.86 -7.57
CA ALA A 49 8.59 -6.20 -7.14
C ALA A 49 9.58 -6.34 -8.30
N THR A 50 9.10 -6.44 -9.54
CA THR A 50 9.94 -6.43 -10.74
C THR A 50 10.40 -5.03 -11.13
N ARG A 51 9.91 -3.99 -10.44
CA ARG A 51 10.23 -2.59 -10.70
C ARG A 51 11.35 -2.12 -9.79
N THR A 52 12.25 -1.33 -10.36
CA THR A 52 13.31 -0.64 -9.64
C THR A 52 12.76 0.64 -9.00
N PRO A 53 12.67 0.72 -7.67
CA PRO A 53 12.30 1.96 -7.00
C PRO A 53 13.44 2.98 -7.13
N HIS A 54 13.14 4.24 -6.80
CA HIS A 54 14.17 5.27 -6.71
C HIS A 54 15.24 4.88 -5.68
N PHE A 55 16.51 5.21 -5.94
CA PHE A 55 17.63 4.79 -5.07
C PHE A 55 17.51 5.28 -3.62
N ALA A 56 16.85 6.42 -3.40
CA ALA A 56 16.58 6.94 -2.06
C ALA A 56 15.47 6.17 -1.31
N SER A 57 14.68 5.34 -1.99
CA SER A 57 13.62 4.52 -1.39
C SER A 57 14.19 3.20 -0.90
N GLN A 58 14.53 3.14 0.39
CA GLN A 58 15.11 1.95 1.00
C GLN A 58 14.05 1.03 1.63
N ALA A 59 12.84 1.55 1.89
CA ALA A 59 11.76 0.78 2.51
C ALA A 59 11.19 -0.29 1.57
N TYR A 60 10.73 -1.41 2.14
CA TYR A 60 10.02 -2.51 1.46
C TYR A 60 10.74 -3.12 0.24
N THR A 61 12.03 -2.84 0.08
CA THR A 61 12.85 -3.31 -1.05
C THR A 61 13.76 -4.44 -0.58
N LYS A 62 13.83 -5.52 -1.37
CA LYS A 62 14.67 -6.69 -1.05
C LYS A 62 16.14 -6.28 -0.98
N GLY A 63 16.85 -6.74 0.05
CA GLY A 63 18.28 -6.46 0.24
C GLY A 63 18.60 -5.11 0.90
N ASN A 64 17.59 -4.28 1.19
CA ASN A 64 17.77 -3.08 2.00
C ASN A 64 17.44 -3.36 3.47
N SER A 65 17.98 -2.53 4.36
CA SER A 65 17.78 -2.65 5.81
C SER A 65 17.67 -1.27 6.45
N VAL A 66 17.05 -1.22 7.63
CA VAL A 66 16.97 0.02 8.43
C VAL A 66 18.35 0.58 8.71
N LYS A 67 19.33 -0.29 8.99
CA LYS A 67 20.74 0.09 9.19
C LYS A 67 21.34 0.75 7.95
N LYS A 68 21.13 0.16 6.77
CA LYS A 68 21.63 0.70 5.49
C LYS A 68 21.01 2.06 5.16
N ASN A 69 19.73 2.24 5.45
CA ASN A 69 19.08 3.55 5.29
C ASN A 69 19.69 4.58 6.24
N ALA A 70 19.86 4.23 7.52
CA ALA A 70 20.43 5.14 8.52
C ALA A 70 21.89 5.52 8.21
N SER A 71 22.70 4.59 7.68
CA SER A 71 24.11 4.86 7.37
C SER A 71 24.32 5.94 6.32
N ILE A 72 23.37 6.11 5.38
CA ILE A 72 23.44 7.16 4.33
C ILE A 72 23.31 8.56 4.96
N HIS A 73 22.72 8.65 6.15
CA HIS A 73 22.50 9.90 6.86
C HIS A 73 23.50 10.13 8.01
N CYS A 74 24.42 9.19 8.25
CA CYS A 74 25.47 9.39 9.25
C CYS A 74 26.34 10.60 8.87
N ASN A 75 26.77 11.36 9.87
CA ASN A 75 27.59 12.58 9.71
C ASN A 75 26.90 13.74 8.97
N SER A 76 25.58 13.71 8.77
CA SER A 76 24.85 14.90 8.33
C SER A 76 24.89 15.97 9.41
N GLU A 77 25.31 17.19 9.06
CA GLU A 77 25.31 18.34 9.99
C GLU A 77 23.87 18.73 10.40
N TRP A 78 22.92 18.60 9.48
CA TRP A 78 21.51 18.91 9.68
C TRP A 78 20.62 17.79 9.13
N MET A 79 19.54 17.46 9.85
CA MET A 79 18.58 16.43 9.45
C MET A 79 17.15 16.97 9.48
N VAL A 80 16.46 16.86 8.35
CA VAL A 80 15.04 17.20 8.23
C VAL A 80 14.21 15.92 8.38
N LYS A 81 13.35 15.89 9.40
CA LYS A 81 12.43 14.77 9.64
C LYS A 81 11.02 15.14 9.21
N ILE A 82 10.48 14.39 8.25
CA ILE A 82 9.12 14.55 7.73
C ILE A 82 8.40 13.21 7.91
N ASP A 83 7.15 13.27 8.35
CA ASP A 83 6.27 12.10 8.44
C ASP A 83 4.91 12.38 7.80
N ILE A 84 4.33 11.37 7.16
CA ILE A 84 3.05 11.49 6.45
C ILE A 84 1.96 10.90 7.34
N LYS A 85 1.02 11.74 7.77
CA LYS A 85 -0.16 11.30 8.52
C LYS A 85 -1.01 10.34 7.69
N ASN A 86 -1.32 9.16 8.26
CA ASN A 86 -2.19 8.16 7.65
C ASN A 86 -1.75 7.77 6.23
N PHE A 87 -0.47 7.42 6.06
CA PHE A 87 0.14 7.13 4.76
C PHE A 87 -0.68 6.14 3.91
N PHE A 88 -1.07 4.99 4.46
CA PHE A 88 -1.80 3.96 3.71
C PHE A 88 -3.20 4.43 3.30
N GLU A 89 -3.87 5.16 4.19
CA GLU A 89 -5.18 5.75 3.96
C GLU A 89 -5.15 6.92 2.96
N SER A 90 -3.96 7.51 2.73
CA SER A 90 -3.75 8.61 1.77
C SER A 90 -3.57 8.14 0.31
N ILE A 91 -3.42 6.83 0.10
CA ILE A 91 -3.25 6.23 -1.23
C ILE A 91 -4.64 5.97 -1.82
N SER A 92 -4.99 6.72 -2.86
CA SER A 92 -6.28 6.57 -3.54
C SER A 92 -6.24 5.56 -4.69
N GLU A 93 -7.38 4.96 -5.00
CA GLU A 93 -7.57 4.06 -6.16
C GLU A 93 -7.10 4.74 -7.45
N LEU A 94 -7.36 6.04 -7.61
CA LEU A 94 -6.91 6.82 -8.78
C LEU A 94 -5.38 6.90 -8.90
N LYS A 95 -4.65 7.01 -7.79
CA LYS A 95 -3.17 7.02 -7.81
C LYS A 95 -2.65 5.67 -8.27
N LEU A 96 -3.17 4.57 -7.71
CA LEU A 96 -2.76 3.22 -8.11
C LEU A 96 -3.16 2.88 -9.55
N TYR A 97 -4.33 3.34 -10.01
CA TYR A 97 -4.74 3.23 -11.40
C TYR A 97 -3.71 3.84 -12.35
N LYS A 98 -3.23 5.06 -12.06
CA LYS A 98 -2.19 5.72 -12.87
C LYS A 98 -0.87 4.95 -12.83
N VAL A 99 -0.50 4.36 -11.70
CA VAL A 99 0.69 3.50 -11.60
C VAL A 99 0.58 2.32 -12.57
N PHE A 100 -0.51 1.55 -12.53
CA PHE A 100 -0.68 0.42 -13.44
C PHE A 100 -0.79 0.84 -14.91
N LEU A 101 -1.42 1.98 -15.20
CA LEU A 101 -1.49 2.52 -16.55
C LEU A 101 -0.08 2.85 -17.08
N ASN A 102 0.75 3.50 -16.26
CA ASN A 102 2.13 3.83 -16.60
C ASN A 102 3.03 2.59 -16.72
N LEU A 103 2.65 1.46 -16.10
CA LEU A 103 3.31 0.17 -16.29
C LEU A 103 2.94 -0.51 -17.61
N GLY A 104 2.02 0.07 -18.40
CA GLY A 104 1.62 -0.42 -19.73
C GLY A 104 0.36 -1.28 -19.76
N TYR A 105 -0.37 -1.40 -18.65
CA TYR A 105 -1.63 -2.15 -18.62
C TYR A 105 -2.77 -1.35 -19.26
N SER A 106 -3.73 -2.05 -19.89
CA SER A 106 -4.92 -1.40 -20.44
C SER A 106 -5.74 -0.71 -19.33
N LYS A 107 -6.60 0.25 -19.72
CA LYS A 107 -7.43 1.02 -18.77
C LYS A 107 -8.25 0.11 -17.86
N LEU A 108 -8.91 -0.91 -18.42
CA LEU A 108 -9.75 -1.82 -17.65
C LEU A 108 -8.93 -2.66 -16.66
N VAL A 109 -7.79 -3.21 -17.10
CA VAL A 109 -6.92 -4.03 -16.25
C VAL A 109 -6.31 -3.18 -15.13
N SER A 110 -5.85 -1.98 -15.45
CA SER A 110 -5.31 -1.02 -14.46
C SER A 110 -6.34 -0.67 -13.39
N PHE A 111 -7.59 -0.50 -13.78
CA PHE A 111 -8.69 -0.23 -12.86
C PHE A 111 -8.96 -1.41 -11.93
N CYS A 112 -9.03 -2.63 -12.47
CA CYS A 112 -9.22 -3.84 -11.67
C CYS A 112 -8.07 -4.05 -10.67
N LEU A 113 -6.82 -3.93 -11.11
CA LEU A 113 -5.64 -4.06 -10.24
C LEU A 113 -5.63 -3.01 -9.13
N ALA A 114 -5.92 -1.74 -9.46
CA ALA A 114 -6.00 -0.68 -8.47
C ALA A 114 -7.08 -0.95 -7.41
N ARG A 115 -8.24 -1.46 -7.82
CA ARG A 115 -9.34 -1.81 -6.91
C ARG A 115 -9.02 -3.01 -6.01
N ILE A 116 -8.30 -4.00 -6.53
CA ILE A 116 -7.82 -5.15 -5.74
C ILE A 116 -6.80 -4.70 -4.68
N CYS A 117 -5.97 -3.70 -5.00
CA CYS A 117 -4.89 -3.22 -4.14
C CYS A 117 -5.28 -2.06 -3.19
N THR A 118 -6.53 -1.59 -3.23
CA THR A 118 -6.99 -0.48 -2.38
C THR A 118 -8.21 -0.84 -1.54
N VAL A 119 -8.37 -0.15 -0.42
CA VAL A 119 -9.56 -0.25 0.43
C VAL A 119 -10.31 1.07 0.41
N GLN A 120 -11.63 1.01 0.25
CA GLN A 120 -12.47 2.19 0.40
C GLN A 120 -12.72 2.44 1.89
N ILE A 121 -12.13 3.51 2.40
CA ILE A 121 -12.31 3.93 3.78
C ILE A 121 -13.61 4.74 3.83
N LYS A 122 -14.66 4.14 4.41
CA LYS A 122 -15.85 4.90 4.78
C LYS A 122 -15.49 5.78 5.97
N ARG A 123 -15.27 7.07 5.73
CA ARG A 123 -15.20 8.05 6.82
C ARG A 123 -16.58 8.10 7.47
N LYS A 124 -16.67 7.81 8.76
CA LYS A 124 -17.86 8.17 9.54
C LYS A 124 -17.90 9.70 9.55
N THR A 125 -18.89 10.27 8.87
CA THR A 125 -19.35 11.64 9.08
C THR A 125 -19.95 11.77 10.46
#